data_AF-A0A929NZI0-F1
#
_entry.id   AF-A0A929NZI0-F1
#
_cell.length_a   1.000
_cell.length_b   1.000
_cell.length_c   1.000
_cell.angle_alpha   90.00
_cell.angle_beta   90.00
_cell.angle_gamma   90.00
#
_symmetry.space_group_name_H-M   'P 1'
#
loop_
_entity.id
_entity.type
_entity.pdbx_description
1 polymer ?
#
loop_
_entity_poly.entity_id
_entity_poly.type
_entity_poly.pdbx_seq_one_letter_code
_entity_poly.pdbx_strand_id
1 'polypeptide(L)'
;MMTITEDIFRAYDIRGVVETALTPDAVQQIGQAFATEALSQGQKTVVIGRDGRLSSPELAQRLSEGLRAGGCDVIDVGMVPTPVLYYATHKLKTGTGIMVTGSHNPPQYNGLKMLIAGNTLYGDSIKALYQMIIDGKINSGEGTHSEQDVVPDYLDTIVNDIKIEKPLNIAVDCGNGVAGVLATELFTRLGCKVTELFCDVDGTFPNHHPDPSKPENLVDMQKS
;
A
#
# COMPACT_ATOMS: atom_id res chain seq x y z
N MET A 1 -18.35 8.30 18.72
CA MET A 1 -17.37 8.24 17.62
C MET A 1 -16.08 8.83 18.15
N MET A 2 -14.96 8.11 18.06
CA MET A 2 -13.65 8.73 18.30
C MET A 2 -13.40 9.78 17.22
N THR A 3 -13.05 10.98 17.62
CA THR A 3 -12.66 12.06 16.72
C THR A 3 -11.29 11.71 16.13
N ILE A 4 -11.17 11.75 14.80
CA ILE A 4 -9.87 11.61 14.13
C ILE A 4 -8.91 12.71 14.59
N THR A 5 -7.66 12.36 14.84
CA THR A 5 -6.65 13.28 15.37
C THR A 5 -5.66 13.68 14.27
N GLU A 6 -5.11 14.90 14.36
CA GLU A 6 -4.18 15.43 13.33
C GLU A 6 -2.84 14.67 13.32
N ASP A 7 -2.44 14.05 14.44
CA ASP A 7 -1.12 13.42 14.63
C ASP A 7 -0.82 12.24 13.69
N ILE A 8 -1.86 11.59 13.14
CA ILE A 8 -1.68 10.54 12.14
C ILE A 8 -1.38 11.10 10.75
N PHE A 9 -1.64 12.38 10.47
CA PHE A 9 -1.42 13.06 9.19
C PHE A 9 0.02 13.60 9.13
N ARG A 10 0.96 12.75 8.74
CA ARG A 10 2.39 13.07 8.73
C ARG A 10 2.80 13.75 7.43
N ALA A 11 4.08 14.11 7.35
CA ALA A 11 4.63 14.86 6.22
C ALA A 11 4.56 14.12 4.87
N TYR A 12 4.55 12.79 4.84
CA TYR A 12 4.63 12.01 3.59
C TYR A 12 3.59 10.91 3.47
N ASP A 13 2.88 10.59 4.56
CA ASP A 13 1.87 9.55 4.61
C ASP A 13 0.92 9.79 5.80
N ILE A 14 -0.13 8.98 5.88
CA ILE A 14 -0.93 8.83 7.11
C ILE A 14 -0.45 7.57 7.84
N ARG A 15 -0.20 7.66 9.14
CA ARG A 15 0.42 6.58 9.93
C ARG A 15 -0.04 6.59 11.37
N GLY A 16 -0.54 5.46 11.86
CA GLY A 16 -0.98 5.34 13.25
C GLY A 16 -1.11 3.89 13.71
N VAL A 17 -1.27 3.71 15.03
CA VAL A 17 -1.66 2.43 15.64
C VAL A 17 -3.14 2.20 15.35
N VAL A 18 -3.49 1.01 14.87
CA VAL A 18 -4.84 0.73 14.34
C VAL A 18 -5.91 0.81 15.43
N GLU A 19 -5.64 0.25 16.60
CA GLU A 19 -6.64 0.20 17.69
C GLU A 19 -6.99 1.56 18.28
N THR A 20 -6.09 2.55 18.17
CA THR A 20 -6.22 3.81 18.91
C THR A 20 -6.26 5.07 18.04
N ALA A 21 -5.67 5.05 16.84
CA ALA A 21 -5.46 6.26 16.05
C ALA A 21 -5.90 6.09 14.59
N LEU A 22 -5.46 5.02 13.93
CA LEU A 22 -5.85 4.69 12.55
C LEU A 22 -6.94 3.62 12.52
N THR A 23 -8.07 3.94 13.15
CA THR A 23 -9.19 3.00 13.29
C THR A 23 -9.90 2.76 11.95
N PRO A 24 -10.64 1.64 11.80
CA PRO A 24 -11.52 1.38 10.66
C PRO A 24 -12.39 2.58 10.25
N ASP A 25 -12.99 3.28 11.23
CA ASP A 25 -13.84 4.45 11.00
C ASP A 25 -13.04 5.68 10.55
N ALA A 26 -11.83 5.87 11.08
CA ALA A 26 -10.93 6.93 10.63
C ALA A 26 -10.52 6.72 9.17
N VAL A 27 -10.20 5.47 8.79
CA VAL A 27 -9.84 5.13 7.41
C VAL A 27 -11.01 5.33 6.44
N GLN A 28 -12.25 5.03 6.84
CA GLN A 28 -13.42 5.35 6.02
C GLN A 28 -13.55 6.87 5.79
N GLN A 29 -13.43 7.69 6.84
CA GLN A 29 -13.49 9.15 6.73
C GLN A 29 -12.37 9.71 5.84
N ILE A 30 -11.15 9.19 5.98
CA ILE A 30 -10.02 9.55 5.12
C ILE A 30 -10.31 9.18 3.66
N GLY A 31 -10.88 8.00 3.41
CA GLY A 31 -11.30 7.59 2.06
C GLY A 31 -12.29 8.57 1.43
N GLN A 32 -13.27 9.03 2.20
CA GLN A 32 -14.28 9.98 1.71
C GLN A 32 -13.68 11.39 1.44
N ALA A 33 -12.78 11.86 2.31
CA ALA A 33 -12.05 13.10 2.09
C ALA A 33 -11.12 13.02 0.88
N PHE A 34 -10.42 11.89 0.71
CA PHE A 34 -9.59 11.64 -0.47
C PHE A 34 -10.41 11.62 -1.76
N ALA A 35 -11.57 10.97 -1.77
CA ALA A 35 -12.46 10.97 -2.92
C ALA A 35 -12.93 12.39 -3.28
N THR A 36 -13.19 13.23 -2.28
CA THR A 36 -13.54 14.64 -2.47
C THR A 36 -12.43 15.38 -3.20
N GLU A 37 -11.18 15.24 -2.74
CA GLU A 37 -10.01 15.85 -3.36
C GLU A 37 -9.79 15.31 -4.78
N ALA A 38 -9.82 13.99 -4.97
CA ALA A 38 -9.60 13.33 -6.25
C ALA A 38 -10.61 13.82 -7.30
N LEU A 39 -11.90 13.88 -6.95
CA LEU A 39 -12.96 14.38 -7.84
C LEU A 39 -12.77 15.86 -8.19
N SER A 40 -12.29 16.68 -7.24
CA SER A 40 -11.99 18.10 -7.52
C SER A 40 -10.88 18.27 -8.57
N GLN A 41 -9.99 17.28 -8.70
CA GLN A 41 -8.93 17.20 -9.71
C GLN A 41 -9.35 16.39 -10.95
N GLY A 42 -10.65 16.10 -11.11
CA GLY A 42 -11.20 15.33 -12.23
C GLY A 42 -10.87 13.84 -12.21
N GLN A 43 -10.40 13.29 -11.08
CA GLN A 43 -10.08 11.88 -10.93
C GLN A 43 -11.27 11.12 -10.35
N LYS A 44 -11.92 10.30 -11.19
CA LYS A 44 -13.09 9.50 -10.78
C LYS A 44 -12.71 8.13 -10.20
N THR A 45 -11.61 7.53 -10.65
CA THR A 45 -11.23 6.15 -10.32
C THR A 45 -9.96 6.13 -9.46
N VAL A 46 -10.01 5.36 -8.36
CA VAL A 46 -8.93 5.22 -7.39
C VAL A 46 -8.52 3.75 -7.30
N VAL A 47 -7.22 3.48 -7.47
CA VAL A 47 -6.67 2.13 -7.28
C VAL A 47 -6.30 1.95 -5.81
N ILE A 48 -6.76 0.88 -5.17
CA ILE A 48 -6.34 0.54 -3.81
C ILE A 48 -5.58 -0.78 -3.80
N GLY A 49 -4.70 -0.92 -2.83
CA GLY A 49 -3.93 -2.13 -2.59
C GLY A 49 -3.41 -2.13 -1.17
N ARG A 50 -2.99 -3.30 -0.67
CA ARG A 50 -2.64 -3.46 0.73
C ARG A 50 -1.44 -4.36 0.98
N ASP A 51 -0.75 -4.16 2.09
CA ASP A 51 0.31 -5.07 2.55
C ASP A 51 -0.26 -6.28 3.31
N GLY A 52 0.64 -7.13 3.81
CA GLY A 52 0.33 -8.38 4.50
C GLY A 52 0.04 -8.25 6.00
N ARG A 53 -0.21 -7.05 6.54
CA ARG A 53 -0.55 -6.90 7.97
C ARG A 53 -1.92 -7.47 8.29
N LEU A 54 -2.08 -7.92 9.54
CA LEU A 54 -3.35 -8.47 10.02
C LEU A 54 -4.52 -7.49 9.91
N SER A 55 -4.27 -6.19 10.08
CA SER A 55 -5.27 -5.13 9.98
C SER A 55 -5.55 -4.67 8.55
N SER A 56 -4.69 -4.99 7.59
CA SER A 56 -4.77 -4.48 6.23
C SER A 56 -6.05 -4.89 5.47
N PRO A 57 -6.60 -6.12 5.60
CA PRO A 57 -7.86 -6.48 4.95
C PRO A 57 -9.04 -5.59 5.39
N GLU A 58 -9.22 -5.39 6.70
CA GLU A 58 -10.31 -4.57 7.23
C GLU A 58 -10.13 -3.09 6.83
N LEU A 59 -8.92 -2.55 6.97
CA LEU A 59 -8.67 -1.15 6.62
C LEU A 59 -8.86 -0.90 5.11
N ALA A 60 -8.47 -1.83 4.24
CA ALA A 60 -8.71 -1.71 2.80
C ALA A 60 -10.21 -1.74 2.46
N GLN A 61 -10.98 -2.59 3.13
CA GLN A 61 -12.44 -2.60 2.96
C GLN A 61 -13.06 -1.26 3.36
N ARG A 62 -12.71 -0.72 4.53
CA ARG A 62 -13.26 0.55 5.03
C ARG A 62 -12.83 1.73 4.17
N LEU A 63 -11.61 1.68 3.65
CA LEU A 63 -11.11 2.64 2.66
C LEU A 63 -11.96 2.63 1.39
N SER A 64 -12.21 1.44 0.83
CA SER A 64 -13.06 1.25 -0.36
C SER A 64 -14.47 1.81 -0.14
N GLU A 65 -15.08 1.52 1.01
CA GLU A 65 -16.38 2.05 1.39
C GLU A 65 -16.38 3.58 1.47
N GLY A 66 -15.35 4.18 2.08
CA GLY A 66 -15.19 5.64 2.17
C GLY A 66 -15.03 6.30 0.81
N LEU A 67 -14.17 5.75 -0.05
CA LEU A 67 -13.95 6.24 -1.42
C LEU A 67 -15.24 6.22 -2.24
N ARG A 68 -15.98 5.10 -2.19
CA ARG A 68 -17.25 4.94 -2.91
C ARG A 68 -18.35 5.83 -2.38
N ALA A 69 -18.43 6.00 -1.06
CA ALA A 69 -19.35 6.94 -0.42
C ALA A 69 -19.01 8.41 -0.76
N GLY A 70 -17.74 8.72 -1.08
CA GLY A 70 -17.32 10.01 -1.61
C GLY A 70 -17.57 10.18 -3.12
N GLY A 71 -18.02 9.11 -3.80
CA GLY A 71 -18.35 9.10 -5.22
C GLY A 71 -17.22 8.67 -6.16
N CYS A 72 -16.10 8.12 -5.67
CA CYS A 72 -15.06 7.52 -6.53
C CYS A 72 -15.34 6.04 -6.84
N ASP A 73 -15.00 5.61 -8.04
CA ASP A 73 -14.93 4.19 -8.39
C ASP A 73 -13.61 3.60 -7.86
N VAL A 74 -13.66 2.38 -7.35
CA VAL A 74 -12.51 1.69 -6.74
C VAL A 74 -12.10 0.50 -7.57
N ILE A 75 -10.80 0.43 -7.89
CA ILE A 75 -10.15 -0.77 -8.42
C ILE A 75 -9.25 -1.35 -7.33
N ASP A 76 -9.59 -2.50 -6.77
CA ASP A 76 -8.77 -3.19 -5.77
C ASP A 76 -7.79 -4.15 -6.45
N VAL A 77 -6.49 -3.95 -6.23
CA VAL A 77 -5.42 -4.85 -6.73
C VAL A 77 -4.96 -5.87 -5.69
N GLY A 78 -5.63 -5.93 -4.54
CA GLY A 78 -5.43 -6.92 -3.50
C GLY A 78 -4.15 -6.70 -2.68
N MET A 79 -3.56 -7.82 -2.25
CA MET A 79 -2.37 -7.82 -1.40
C MET A 79 -1.11 -7.78 -2.25
N VAL A 80 -0.49 -6.61 -2.36
CA VAL A 80 0.66 -6.39 -3.24
C VAL A 80 1.71 -5.47 -2.60
N PRO A 81 2.98 -5.51 -3.03
CA PRO A 81 3.95 -4.49 -2.63
C PRO A 81 3.53 -3.09 -3.08
N THR A 82 3.88 -2.07 -2.29
CA THR A 82 3.66 -0.65 -2.65
C THR A 82 4.03 -0.29 -4.10
N PRO A 83 5.19 -0.71 -4.67
CA PRO A 83 5.51 -0.39 -6.06
C PRO A 83 4.55 -1.02 -7.09
N VAL A 84 3.90 -2.13 -6.78
CA VAL A 84 2.90 -2.74 -7.66
C VAL A 84 1.62 -1.89 -7.72
N LEU A 85 1.20 -1.29 -6.60
CA LEU A 85 0.12 -0.30 -6.62
C LEU A 85 0.48 0.88 -7.54
N TYR A 86 1.69 1.44 -7.40
CA TYR A 86 2.11 2.55 -8.26
C TYR A 86 2.15 2.14 -9.74
N TYR A 87 2.66 0.96 -10.05
CA TYR A 87 2.58 0.40 -11.39
C TYR A 87 1.13 0.29 -11.89
N ALA A 88 0.21 -0.21 -11.05
CA ALA A 88 -1.21 -0.32 -11.39
C ALA A 88 -1.81 1.04 -11.77
N THR A 89 -1.54 2.09 -10.99
CA THR A 89 -2.05 3.44 -11.30
C THR A 89 -1.57 3.96 -12.65
N HIS A 90 -0.36 3.58 -13.07
CA HIS A 90 0.19 3.94 -14.37
C HIS A 90 -0.38 3.06 -15.50
N LYS A 91 -0.37 1.73 -15.33
CA LYS A 91 -0.89 0.75 -16.29
C LYS A 91 -2.36 0.98 -16.62
N LEU A 92 -3.16 1.29 -15.60
CA LEU A 92 -4.60 1.55 -15.71
C LEU A 92 -4.93 3.02 -16.06
N LYS A 93 -3.90 3.86 -16.19
CA LYS A 93 -4.02 5.29 -16.53
C LYS A 93 -4.95 6.07 -15.61
N THR A 94 -5.03 5.66 -14.34
CA THR A 94 -5.79 6.38 -13.31
C THR A 94 -4.94 7.46 -12.65
N GLY A 95 -3.62 7.25 -12.53
CA GLY A 95 -2.70 8.14 -11.81
C GLY A 95 -3.04 8.34 -10.33
N THR A 96 -4.03 7.62 -9.80
CA THR A 96 -4.63 7.90 -8.50
C THR A 96 -4.76 6.60 -7.74
N GLY A 97 -4.27 6.58 -6.50
CA GLY A 97 -4.33 5.39 -5.68
C GLY A 97 -3.92 5.58 -4.22
N ILE A 98 -4.23 4.56 -3.42
CA ILE A 98 -3.93 4.52 -1.99
C ILE A 98 -3.41 3.13 -1.62
N MET A 99 -2.22 3.09 -1.03
CA MET A 99 -1.63 1.89 -0.46
C MET A 99 -1.95 1.82 1.04
N VAL A 100 -2.68 0.80 1.48
CA VAL A 100 -2.81 0.45 2.90
C VAL A 100 -1.56 -0.33 3.33
N THR A 101 -0.66 0.32 4.05
CA THR A 101 0.57 -0.32 4.50
C THR A 101 1.15 0.37 5.71
N GLY A 102 1.67 -0.40 6.66
CA GLY A 102 2.49 0.07 7.80
C GLY A 102 3.96 0.31 7.47
N SER A 103 4.40 0.05 6.24
CA SER A 103 5.81 0.00 5.84
C SER A 103 6.61 -0.96 6.75
N HIS A 104 7.72 -0.49 7.34
CA HIS A 104 8.60 -1.28 8.21
C HIS A 104 8.24 -1.20 9.72
N ASN A 105 7.13 -0.54 10.07
CA ASN A 105 6.74 -0.34 11.47
C ASN A 105 6.31 -1.66 12.15
N PRO A 106 6.28 -1.71 13.50
CA PRO A 106 5.76 -2.88 14.24
C PRO A 106 4.32 -3.30 13.80
N PRO A 107 3.90 -4.55 14.06
CA PRO A 107 2.63 -5.12 13.56
C PRO A 107 1.37 -4.27 13.82
N GLN A 108 1.29 -3.62 14.99
CA GLN A 108 0.15 -2.81 15.42
C GLN A 108 -0.04 -1.51 14.63
N TYR A 109 0.95 -1.10 13.84
CA TYR A 109 0.87 0.07 12.98
C TYR A 109 0.31 -0.27 11.61
N ASN A 110 -0.42 0.68 11.02
CA ASN A 110 -0.73 0.68 9.60
C ASN A 110 -0.69 2.13 9.06
N GLY A 111 -1.09 2.35 7.82
CA GLY A 111 -1.11 3.69 7.24
C GLY A 111 -1.52 3.71 5.78
N LEU A 112 -1.50 4.92 5.21
CA LEU A 112 -1.94 5.20 3.85
C LEU A 112 -0.86 5.99 3.12
N LYS A 113 -0.32 5.43 2.03
CA LYS A 113 0.49 6.18 1.05
C LYS A 113 -0.40 6.52 -0.13
N MET A 114 -0.38 7.77 -0.56
CA MET A 114 -1.45 8.32 -1.40
C MET A 114 -0.87 9.09 -2.60
N LEU A 115 -1.52 8.96 -3.75
CA LEU A 115 -1.26 9.76 -4.93
C LEU A 115 -2.56 10.13 -5.66
N ILE A 116 -2.62 11.33 -6.22
CA ILE A 116 -3.73 11.82 -7.05
C ILE A 116 -3.15 12.39 -8.35
N ALA A 117 -3.73 11.99 -9.50
CA ALA A 117 -3.35 12.48 -10.82
C ALA A 117 -1.83 12.43 -11.11
N GLY A 118 -1.15 11.39 -10.63
CA GLY A 118 0.29 11.16 -10.78
C GLY A 118 1.17 11.83 -9.71
N ASN A 119 0.59 12.62 -8.80
CA ASN A 119 1.32 13.35 -7.77
C ASN A 119 1.18 12.66 -6.42
N THR A 120 2.31 12.33 -5.78
CA THR A 120 2.31 11.83 -4.40
C THR A 120 1.91 12.95 -3.45
N LEU A 121 1.02 12.66 -2.50
CA LEU A 121 0.60 13.63 -1.49
C LEU A 121 1.68 13.76 -0.40
N TYR A 122 1.92 15.00 0.03
CA TYR A 122 2.85 15.33 1.10
C TYR A 122 2.47 16.67 1.76
N GLY A 123 2.96 16.91 2.98
CA GLY A 123 2.84 18.16 3.71
C GLY A 123 1.40 18.66 3.78
N ASP A 124 1.19 19.88 3.27
CA ASP A 124 -0.10 20.57 3.33
C ASP A 124 -1.22 19.83 2.60
N SER A 125 -0.92 19.06 1.55
CA SER A 125 -1.94 18.26 0.86
C SER A 125 -2.51 17.13 1.74
N ILE A 126 -1.69 16.54 2.61
CA ILE A 126 -2.17 15.53 3.57
C ILE A 126 -2.97 16.21 4.68
N LYS A 127 -2.50 17.36 5.19
CA LYS A 127 -3.23 18.14 6.20
C LYS A 127 -4.57 18.67 5.69
N ALA A 128 -4.67 18.99 4.41
CA ALA A 128 -5.93 19.40 3.80
C ALA A 128 -7.01 18.32 3.90
N LEU A 129 -6.65 17.02 3.80
CA LEU A 129 -7.57 15.91 4.01
C LEU A 129 -8.14 15.92 5.44
N TYR A 130 -7.29 16.13 6.45
CA TYR A 130 -7.73 16.28 7.84
C TYR A 130 -8.69 17.44 8.00
N GLN A 131 -8.35 18.61 7.46
CA GLN A 131 -9.20 19.80 7.56
C GLN A 131 -10.56 19.59 6.89
N MET A 132 -10.62 18.90 5.74
CA MET A 132 -11.89 18.57 5.08
C MET A 132 -12.80 17.71 5.96
N ILE A 133 -12.23 16.74 6.69
CA ILE A 133 -12.98 15.89 7.61
C ILE A 133 -13.54 16.73 8.77
N ILE A 134 -12.71 17.56 9.40
CA ILE A 134 -13.12 18.39 10.54
C ILE A 134 -14.17 19.44 10.13
N ASP A 135 -14.04 20.02 8.94
CA ASP A 135 -14.99 21.00 8.40
C ASP A 135 -16.30 20.37 7.88
N GLY A 136 -16.36 19.04 7.78
CA GLY A 136 -17.48 18.34 7.14
C GLY A 136 -17.61 18.65 5.63
N LYS A 137 -16.52 19.11 4.99
CA LYS A 137 -16.47 19.43 3.56
C LYS A 137 -16.10 18.19 2.76
N ILE A 138 -16.92 17.16 2.89
CA ILE A 138 -16.74 15.87 2.23
C ILE A 138 -17.92 15.60 1.29
N ASN A 139 -17.61 15.10 0.10
CA ASN A 139 -18.61 14.73 -0.88
C ASN A 139 -19.40 13.51 -0.41
N SER A 140 -20.66 13.44 -0.83
CA SER A 140 -21.47 12.23 -0.79
C SER A 140 -21.76 11.79 -2.22
N GLY A 141 -21.69 10.50 -2.47
CA GLY A 141 -21.93 9.91 -3.77
C GLY A 141 -21.97 8.40 -3.69
N GLU A 142 -22.07 7.79 -4.86
CA GLU A 142 -22.04 6.35 -5.02
C GLU A 142 -21.03 6.00 -6.11
N GLY A 143 -20.07 5.16 -5.74
CA GLY A 143 -19.05 4.64 -6.63
C GLY A 143 -19.08 3.12 -6.70
N THR A 144 -18.48 2.59 -7.75
CA THR A 144 -18.39 1.15 -8.01
C THR A 144 -17.15 0.52 -7.36
N HIS A 145 -17.15 -0.80 -7.27
CA HIS A 145 -16.01 -1.60 -6.86
C HIS A 145 -15.73 -2.66 -7.91
N SER A 146 -14.48 -2.80 -8.31
CA SER A 146 -14.00 -3.92 -9.11
C SER A 146 -12.64 -4.39 -8.62
N GLU A 147 -12.30 -5.63 -8.90
CA GLU A 147 -10.99 -6.20 -8.58
C GLU A 147 -10.17 -6.38 -9.86
N GLN A 148 -8.86 -6.21 -9.75
CA GLN A 148 -7.95 -6.45 -10.86
C GLN A 148 -6.61 -7.00 -10.40
N ASP A 149 -6.25 -8.20 -10.85
CA ASP A 149 -4.90 -8.71 -10.69
C ASP A 149 -3.96 -8.09 -11.74
N VAL A 150 -2.93 -7.41 -11.25
CA VAL A 150 -1.89 -6.76 -12.07
C VAL A 150 -0.51 -7.38 -11.84
N VAL A 151 -0.39 -8.37 -10.96
CA VAL A 151 0.90 -8.99 -10.61
C VAL A 151 1.55 -9.66 -11.81
N PRO A 152 0.83 -10.45 -12.65
CA PRO A 152 1.42 -11.04 -13.85
C PRO A 152 1.98 -9.99 -14.81
N ASP A 153 1.20 -8.93 -15.08
CA ASP A 153 1.61 -7.80 -15.93
C ASP A 153 2.87 -7.09 -15.38
N TYR A 154 2.94 -6.92 -14.06
CA TYR A 154 4.09 -6.30 -13.39
C TYR A 154 5.35 -7.15 -13.54
N LEU A 155 5.25 -8.45 -13.29
CA LEU A 155 6.37 -9.40 -13.45
C LEU A 155 6.86 -9.45 -14.89
N ASP A 156 5.94 -9.57 -15.85
CA ASP A 156 6.27 -9.64 -17.28
C ASP A 156 6.95 -8.36 -17.77
N THR A 157 6.53 -7.19 -17.27
CA THR A 157 7.17 -5.91 -17.59
C THR A 157 8.66 -5.93 -17.20
N ILE A 158 8.99 -6.41 -16.00
CA ILE A 158 10.37 -6.44 -15.51
C ILE A 158 11.19 -7.50 -16.27
N VAL A 159 10.66 -8.70 -16.41
CA VAL A 159 11.37 -9.84 -17.04
C VAL A 159 11.63 -9.61 -18.54
N ASN A 160 10.73 -8.87 -19.21
CA ASN A 160 10.91 -8.54 -20.62
C ASN A 160 12.03 -7.52 -20.84
N ASP A 161 12.22 -6.58 -19.92
CA ASP A 161 13.22 -5.52 -19.99
C ASP A 161 14.60 -5.94 -19.46
N ILE A 162 14.63 -6.64 -18.32
CA ILE A 162 15.88 -7.04 -17.65
C ILE A 162 16.36 -8.38 -18.17
N LYS A 163 17.63 -8.46 -18.59
CA LYS A 163 18.31 -9.70 -18.97
C LYS A 163 19.53 -9.95 -18.08
N ILE A 164 19.54 -11.09 -17.40
CA ILE A 164 20.69 -11.54 -16.61
C ILE A 164 21.52 -12.48 -17.51
N GLU A 165 22.76 -12.08 -17.82
CA GLU A 165 23.63 -12.83 -18.74
C GLU A 165 24.07 -14.20 -18.20
N LYS A 166 24.16 -14.35 -16.87
CA LYS A 166 24.60 -15.57 -16.20
C LYS A 166 23.74 -15.85 -14.97
N PRO A 167 23.28 -17.09 -14.74
CA PRO A 167 22.51 -17.43 -13.55
C PRO A 167 23.25 -17.04 -12.27
N LEU A 168 22.61 -16.23 -11.43
CA LEU A 168 23.10 -15.85 -10.12
C LEU A 168 22.51 -16.76 -9.05
N ASN A 169 23.30 -17.10 -8.03
CA ASN A 169 22.78 -17.64 -6.78
C ASN A 169 22.52 -16.45 -5.86
N ILE A 170 21.29 -16.28 -5.40
CA ILE A 170 20.91 -15.17 -4.52
C ILE A 170 20.14 -15.70 -3.31
N ALA A 171 20.31 -15.03 -2.17
CA ALA A 171 19.39 -15.13 -1.06
C ALA A 171 18.41 -13.95 -1.12
N VAL A 172 17.13 -14.22 -0.81
CA VAL A 172 16.07 -13.21 -0.78
C VAL A 172 15.40 -13.27 0.57
N ASP A 173 15.59 -12.22 1.37
CA ASP A 173 14.95 -12.04 2.66
C ASP A 173 13.78 -11.06 2.56
N CYS A 174 12.57 -11.55 2.83
CA CYS A 174 11.37 -10.72 2.83
C CYS A 174 10.88 -10.33 4.23
N GLY A 175 11.50 -10.83 5.31
CA GLY A 175 11.11 -10.57 6.70
C GLY A 175 9.60 -10.77 6.96
N ASN A 176 8.99 -11.78 6.34
CA ASN A 176 7.55 -12.06 6.34
C ASN A 176 6.65 -10.94 5.80
N GLY A 177 7.23 -9.93 5.15
CA GLY A 177 6.53 -8.82 4.53
C GLY A 177 5.96 -9.17 3.15
N VAL A 178 5.13 -8.25 2.63
CA VAL A 178 4.41 -8.43 1.36
C VAL A 178 5.33 -8.59 0.13
N ALA A 179 6.63 -8.29 0.23
CA ALA A 179 7.57 -8.56 -0.87
C ALA A 179 7.60 -10.06 -1.25
N GLY A 180 7.35 -10.94 -0.29
CA GLY A 180 7.32 -12.39 -0.49
C GLY A 180 6.28 -12.87 -1.51
N VAL A 181 5.22 -12.08 -1.78
CA VAL A 181 4.20 -12.47 -2.78
C VAL A 181 4.73 -12.55 -4.21
N LEU A 182 5.85 -11.88 -4.50
CA LEU A 182 6.39 -11.82 -5.87
C LEU A 182 7.91 -11.91 -5.98
N ALA A 183 8.67 -11.68 -4.91
CA ALA A 183 10.13 -11.55 -4.99
C ALA A 183 10.80 -12.84 -5.52
N THR A 184 10.44 -14.00 -4.96
CA THR A 184 10.99 -15.28 -5.41
C THR A 184 10.62 -15.56 -6.87
N GLU A 185 9.35 -15.37 -7.23
CA GLU A 185 8.90 -15.61 -8.60
C GLU A 185 9.65 -14.70 -9.59
N LEU A 186 9.78 -13.41 -9.26
CA LEU A 186 10.50 -12.45 -10.09
C LEU A 186 11.93 -12.90 -10.37
N PHE A 187 12.70 -13.20 -9.33
CA PHE A 187 14.10 -13.58 -9.51
C PHE A 187 14.25 -14.96 -10.17
N THR A 188 13.32 -15.89 -9.91
CA THR A 188 13.29 -17.18 -10.61
C THR A 188 13.03 -17.00 -12.11
N ARG A 189 12.07 -16.14 -12.49
CA ARG A 189 11.80 -15.80 -13.90
C ARG A 189 12.97 -15.10 -14.59
N LEU A 190 13.79 -14.35 -13.84
CA LEU A 190 15.03 -13.75 -14.33
C LEU A 190 16.20 -14.75 -14.47
N GLY A 191 16.00 -16.02 -14.10
CA GLY A 191 17.00 -17.08 -14.23
C GLY A 191 17.94 -17.21 -13.03
N CYS A 192 17.62 -16.59 -11.89
CA CYS A 192 18.37 -16.78 -10.65
C CYS A 192 18.01 -18.11 -9.97
N LYS A 193 18.97 -18.67 -9.23
CA LYS A 193 18.72 -19.68 -8.20
C LYS A 193 18.51 -18.96 -6.88
N VAL A 194 17.31 -19.08 -6.33
CA VAL A 194 16.86 -18.31 -5.17
C VAL A 194 16.85 -19.19 -3.92
N THR A 195 17.55 -18.75 -2.89
CA THR A 195 17.39 -19.22 -1.51
C THR A 195 16.43 -18.26 -0.80
N GLU A 196 15.28 -18.76 -0.38
CA GLU A 196 14.28 -17.95 0.32
C GLU A 196 14.58 -17.85 1.81
N LEU A 197 14.46 -16.64 2.36
CA LEU A 197 14.45 -16.37 3.78
C LEU A 197 13.17 -15.60 4.11
N PHE A 198 12.32 -16.20 4.95
CA PHE A 198 11.12 -15.56 5.48
C PHE A 198 10.20 -14.96 4.38
N CYS A 199 10.04 -15.66 3.26
CA CYS A 199 9.22 -15.22 2.12
C CYS A 199 7.72 -15.47 2.31
N ASP A 200 7.31 -16.33 3.24
CA ASP A 200 5.90 -16.50 3.57
C ASP A 200 5.38 -15.24 4.28
N VAL A 201 4.32 -14.65 3.72
CA VAL A 201 3.70 -13.44 4.28
C VAL A 201 3.03 -13.77 5.61
N ASP A 202 3.52 -13.16 6.69
CA ASP A 202 2.97 -13.28 8.03
C ASP A 202 3.02 -11.91 8.72
N GLY A 203 1.84 -11.30 8.90
CA GLY A 203 1.68 -9.99 9.51
C GLY A 203 2.03 -9.91 10.99
N THR A 204 2.38 -11.02 11.64
CA THR A 204 2.95 -11.04 13.00
C THR A 204 4.45 -10.78 13.01
N PHE A 205 5.13 -10.86 11.86
CA PHE A 205 6.58 -10.72 11.68
C PHE A 205 7.40 -11.57 12.68
N PRO A 206 7.24 -12.91 12.67
CA PRO A 206 7.71 -13.78 13.75
C PRO A 206 9.23 -13.99 13.81
N ASN A 207 9.97 -13.66 12.73
CA ASN A 207 11.41 -13.91 12.64
C ASN A 207 12.22 -12.66 13.03
N HIS A 208 12.17 -11.63 12.19
CA HIS A 208 12.67 -10.29 12.47
C HIS A 208 11.75 -9.28 11.79
N HIS A 209 11.82 -8.01 12.19
CA HIS A 209 11.06 -6.97 11.49
C HIS A 209 11.59 -6.79 10.05
N PRO A 210 10.72 -6.53 9.05
CA PRO A 210 11.12 -6.27 7.67
C PRO A 210 11.68 -4.84 7.51
N ASP A 211 12.76 -4.55 8.24
CA ASP A 211 13.48 -3.27 8.23
C ASP A 211 14.96 -3.51 7.93
N PRO A 212 15.36 -3.56 6.64
CA PRO A 212 16.73 -3.83 6.24
C PRO A 212 17.70 -2.67 6.53
N SER A 213 17.20 -1.51 7.02
CA SER A 213 18.06 -0.40 7.43
C SER A 213 18.80 -0.67 8.76
N LYS A 214 18.34 -1.69 9.49
CA LYS A 214 18.88 -2.12 10.77
C LYS A 214 19.78 -3.35 10.58
N PRO A 215 21.09 -3.25 10.88
CA PRO A 215 22.03 -4.35 10.68
C PRO A 215 21.63 -5.66 11.39
N GLU A 216 20.96 -5.56 12.54
CA GLU A 216 20.47 -6.72 13.29
C GLU A 216 19.46 -7.57 12.51
N ASN A 217 18.69 -6.96 11.58
CA ASN A 217 17.73 -7.67 10.73
C ASN A 217 18.38 -8.31 9.48
N LEU A 218 19.70 -8.20 9.33
CA LEU A 218 20.45 -8.77 8.19
C LEU A 218 21.29 -9.99 8.59
N VAL A 219 21.26 -10.38 9.87
CA VAL A 219 22.12 -11.43 10.42
C VAL A 219 21.88 -12.79 9.77
N ASP A 220 20.63 -13.13 9.43
CA ASP A 220 20.31 -14.40 8.76
C ASP A 220 20.73 -14.37 7.29
N MET A 221 20.50 -13.26 6.59
CA MET A 221 20.96 -13.06 5.21
C MET A 221 22.49 -13.05 5.07
N GLN A 222 23.24 -12.64 6.08
CA GLN A 222 24.71 -12.73 6.08
C GLN A 222 25.23 -14.17 6.17
N LYS A 223 24.41 -15.11 6.63
CA LYS A 223 24.78 -16.52 6.84
C LYS A 223 24.32 -17.44 5.70
N SER A 224 23.46 -16.95 4.80
CA SER A 224 22.82 -17.71 3.72
C SER A 224 23.66 -17.85 2.46
#